data_AF-A0A7X3FSW0-F1
#
_entry.id   AF-A0A7X3FSW0-F1
#
_cell.length_a   1.000
_cell.length_b   1.000
_cell.length_c   1.000
_cell.angle_alpha   90.00
_cell.angle_beta   90.00
_cell.angle_gamma   90.00
#
_symmetry.space_group_name_H-M   'P 1'
#
loop_
_entity.id
_entity.type
_entity.pdbx_description
1 polymer ?
#
loop_
_entity_poly.entity_id
_entity_poly.type
_entity_poly.pdbx_seq_one_letter_code
_entity_poly.pdbx_strand_id
1 'polypeptide(L)'
;MEVISMDSLNVLSRRSLLKASSFLAAFAVASPVAALVAPTVPEVLTLLLREYAEAADNARVSQDRFNAARREKEAALHNANMFLKMPHGQWERIGGDKGYHPENMLRILNEGEALDFAALGSKAGARAKMRRAYARCRQDIAALTLEYEAIENATDWPHAVEFDMAADRRFRSAKQALVSYRPETMPEVAALLRGVSEVGPYVGFCNGLTVRDLADMLDGVSQ
;
A
#
# COMPACT_ATOMS: atom_id res chain seq x y z
N MET A 1 -12.83 -30.19 -11.38
CA MET A 1 -12.99 -29.41 -10.14
C MET A 1 -11.91 -29.94 -9.20
N GLU A 2 -10.69 -29.39 -9.32
CA GLU A 2 -9.56 -29.87 -8.52
C GLU A 2 -9.71 -29.30 -7.10
N VAL A 3 -9.82 -30.23 -6.15
CA VAL A 3 -9.80 -29.94 -4.72
C VAL A 3 -8.39 -29.48 -4.38
N ILE A 4 -8.20 -28.19 -4.15
CA ILE A 4 -6.96 -27.65 -3.57
C ILE A 4 -6.84 -28.27 -2.18
N SER A 5 -5.98 -29.28 -2.06
CA SER A 5 -5.70 -29.93 -0.78
C SER A 5 -5.16 -28.89 0.22
N MET A 6 -5.74 -28.85 1.42
CA MET A 6 -5.25 -28.07 2.57
C MET A 6 -3.79 -28.42 2.96
N ASP A 7 -3.19 -29.47 2.39
CA ASP A 7 -1.78 -29.80 2.56
C ASP A 7 -0.84 -28.79 1.86
N SER A 8 -1.29 -28.05 0.85
CA SER A 8 -0.43 -27.07 0.16
C SER A 8 -0.16 -25.80 0.98
N LEU A 9 -0.92 -25.57 2.06
CA LEU A 9 -0.71 -24.45 3.00
C LEU A 9 0.22 -24.82 4.17
N ASN A 10 0.43 -26.12 4.43
CA ASN A 10 1.28 -26.62 5.51
C ASN A 10 2.69 -27.06 5.05
N VAL A 11 3.01 -26.91 3.76
CA VAL A 11 4.35 -27.16 3.21
C VAL A 11 5.04 -25.82 2.88
N LEU A 12 5.08 -24.91 3.86
CA LEU A 12 6.33 -24.17 4.08
C LEU A 12 7.38 -25.24 4.39
N SER A 13 8.07 -25.70 3.34
CA SER A 13 8.81 -26.95 3.37
C SER A 13 9.73 -27.01 4.61
N ARG A 14 9.84 -28.17 5.25
CA ARG A 14 10.80 -28.37 6.36
C ARG A 14 12.23 -27.94 5.98
N ARG A 15 12.57 -27.96 4.68
CA ARG A 15 13.81 -27.39 4.13
C ARG A 15 13.87 -25.87 4.21
N SER A 16 12.78 -25.16 3.95
CA SER A 16 12.68 -23.70 4.11
C SER A 16 12.79 -23.28 5.58
N LEU A 17 12.16 -24.04 6.49
CA LEU A 17 12.29 -23.82 7.94
C LEU A 17 13.69 -24.17 8.46
N LEU A 18 14.30 -25.26 7.97
CA LEU A 18 15.68 -25.61 8.31
C LEU A 18 16.66 -24.57 7.78
N LYS A 19 16.51 -24.10 6.53
CA LYS A 19 17.27 -22.97 5.97
C LYS A 19 17.10 -21.72 6.85
N ALA A 20 15.86 -21.30 7.14
CA ALA A 20 15.58 -20.14 8.00
C ALA A 20 16.15 -20.26 9.43
N SER A 21 16.15 -21.47 10.00
CA SER A 21 16.74 -21.74 11.32
C SER A 21 18.28 -21.73 11.29
N SER A 22 18.90 -22.24 10.22
CA SER A 22 20.34 -22.10 9.99
C SER A 22 20.74 -20.64 9.70
N PHE A 23 19.85 -19.85 9.11
CA PHE A 23 20.00 -18.41 8.93
C PHE A 23 20.03 -17.67 10.27
N LEU A 24 19.11 -17.96 11.19
CA LEU A 24 19.10 -17.39 12.55
C LEU A 24 20.32 -17.83 13.37
N ALA A 25 20.77 -19.07 13.21
CA ALA A 25 22.00 -19.57 13.84
C ALA A 25 23.26 -18.89 13.26
N ALA A 26 23.33 -18.67 11.95
CA ALA A 26 24.40 -17.90 11.31
C ALA A 26 24.38 -16.42 11.74
N PHE A 27 23.20 -15.84 11.94
CA PHE A 27 23.01 -14.48 12.46
C PHE A 27 23.56 -14.32 13.89
N ALA A 28 23.32 -15.30 14.75
CA ALA A 28 23.81 -15.32 16.13
C ALA A 28 25.34 -15.49 16.23
N VAL A 29 25.96 -16.20 15.27
CA VAL A 29 27.40 -16.48 15.26
C VAL A 29 28.21 -15.38 14.54
N ALA A 30 27.63 -14.71 13.54
CA ALA A 30 28.30 -13.65 12.77
C ALA A 30 28.38 -12.28 13.49
N SER A 31 27.60 -12.09 14.56
CA SER A 31 27.50 -10.82 15.29
C SER A 31 28.84 -10.28 15.86
N PRO A 32 29.75 -11.11 16.44
CA PRO A 32 31.01 -10.58 17.00
C PRO A 32 32.17 -10.55 15.98
N VAL A 33 32.14 -11.38 14.93
CA VAL A 33 33.28 -11.55 14.00
C VAL A 33 33.32 -10.47 12.92
N ALA A 34 32.18 -9.87 12.63
CA ALA A 34 32.03 -8.98 11.49
C ALA A 34 32.41 -7.50 11.79
N ALA A 35 32.93 -7.21 12.98
CA ALA A 35 33.54 -5.92 13.35
C ALA A 35 35.01 -5.78 12.90
N LEU A 36 35.65 -6.89 12.49
CA LEU A 36 37.08 -6.93 12.19
C LEU A 36 37.42 -6.93 10.68
N VAL A 37 36.41 -6.89 9.80
CA VAL A 37 36.61 -7.15 8.36
C VAL A 37 36.00 -6.04 7.49
N ALA A 38 36.42 -4.80 7.73
CA ALA A 38 36.10 -3.66 6.87
C ALA A 38 36.69 -3.74 5.42
N PRO A 39 37.79 -4.44 5.11
CA PRO A 39 38.35 -4.45 3.75
C PRO A 39 37.80 -5.53 2.80
N THR A 40 36.86 -6.41 3.20
CA THR A 40 36.40 -7.55 2.36
C THR A 40 35.01 -7.39 1.76
N VAL A 41 34.30 -6.30 2.05
CA VAL A 41 32.96 -6.07 1.48
C VAL A 41 33.12 -5.17 0.26
N PRO A 42 32.69 -5.60 -0.94
CA PRO A 42 32.75 -4.78 -2.14
C PRO A 42 32.01 -3.45 -1.96
N GLU A 43 32.59 -2.36 -2.47
CA GLU A 43 31.99 -1.03 -2.41
C GLU A 43 30.58 -1.00 -3.01
N VAL A 44 30.33 -1.79 -4.06
CA VAL A 44 29.01 -1.97 -4.67
C VAL A 44 27.99 -2.50 -3.67
N LEU A 45 28.32 -3.50 -2.86
CA LEU A 45 27.39 -4.02 -1.84
C LEU A 45 27.13 -2.98 -0.75
N THR A 46 28.17 -2.26 -0.32
CA THR A 46 28.04 -1.16 0.65
C THR A 46 27.09 -0.07 0.15
N LEU A 47 27.21 0.33 -1.12
CA LEU A 47 26.33 1.31 -1.75
C LEU A 47 24.89 0.82 -1.87
N LEU A 48 24.67 -0.44 -2.27
CA LEU A 48 23.35 -1.05 -2.36
C LEU A 48 22.64 -1.13 -1.00
N LEU A 49 23.37 -1.53 0.04
CA LEU A 49 22.84 -1.59 1.41
C LEU A 49 22.49 -0.20 1.95
N ARG A 50 23.35 0.80 1.68
CA ARG A 50 23.09 2.18 2.06
C ARG A 50 21.85 2.74 1.37
N GLU A 51 21.74 2.58 0.05
CA GLU A 51 20.57 3.07 -0.71
C GLU A 51 19.29 2.37 -0.26
N TYR A 52 19.35 1.07 0.03
CA TYR A 52 18.22 0.32 0.58
C TYR A 52 17.77 0.85 1.95
N ALA A 53 18.71 1.12 2.87
CA ALA A 53 18.41 1.67 4.18
C ALA A 53 17.86 3.09 4.11
N GLU A 54 18.46 3.98 3.30
CA GLU A 54 17.99 5.34 3.10
C GLU A 54 16.58 5.37 2.46
N ALA A 55 16.34 4.50 1.48
CA ALA A 55 15.02 4.39 0.85
C ALA A 55 13.97 3.83 1.83
N ALA A 56 14.36 2.91 2.72
CA ALA A 56 13.47 2.36 3.75
C ALA A 56 13.05 3.43 4.78
N ASP A 57 13.99 4.23 5.27
CA ASP A 57 13.68 5.31 6.21
C ASP A 57 12.82 6.39 5.53
N ASN A 58 13.10 6.72 4.27
CA ASN A 58 12.27 7.65 3.50
C ASN A 58 10.82 7.14 3.33
N ALA A 59 10.64 5.84 3.05
CA ALA A 59 9.31 5.22 2.96
C ALA A 59 8.57 5.22 4.30
N ARG A 60 9.28 5.04 5.42
CA ARG A 60 8.69 5.18 6.76
C ARG A 60 8.21 6.62 6.99
N VAL A 61 9.07 7.60 6.75
CA VAL A 61 8.75 9.02 6.93
C VAL A 61 7.59 9.44 6.03
N SER A 62 7.53 8.95 4.78
CA SER A 62 6.41 9.21 3.88
C SER A 62 5.11 8.62 4.39
N GLN A 63 5.13 7.38 4.89
CA GLN A 63 3.95 6.72 5.44
C GLN A 63 3.43 7.43 6.70
N ASP A 64 4.32 7.91 7.56
CA ASP A 64 3.95 8.71 8.74
C ASP A 64 3.25 10.00 8.33
N ARG A 65 3.79 10.71 7.33
CA ARG A 65 3.19 11.92 6.77
C ARG A 65 1.85 11.65 6.09
N PHE A 66 1.77 10.59 5.29
CA PHE A 66 0.53 10.12 4.67
C PHE A 66 -0.54 9.84 5.72
N ASN A 67 -0.21 9.11 6.79
CA ASN A 67 -1.15 8.81 7.87
C ASN A 67 -1.58 10.05 8.66
N ALA A 68 -0.73 11.07 8.77
CA ALA A 68 -1.09 12.35 9.38
C ALA A 68 -2.07 13.12 8.48
N ALA A 69 -1.74 13.30 7.20
CA ALA A 69 -2.59 13.98 6.22
C ALA A 69 -3.93 13.27 6.03
N ARG A 70 -3.94 11.93 6.08
CA ARG A 70 -5.16 11.11 6.02
C ARG A 70 -6.12 11.45 7.17
N ARG A 71 -5.60 11.51 8.40
CA ARG A 71 -6.40 11.84 9.60
C ARG A 71 -6.94 13.26 9.55
N GLU A 72 -6.13 14.20 9.07
CA GLU A 72 -6.55 15.60 8.88
C GLU A 72 -7.69 15.70 7.84
N LYS A 73 -7.51 15.07 6.67
CA LYS A 73 -8.53 14.98 5.63
C LYS A 73 -9.81 14.33 6.14
N GLU A 74 -9.72 13.19 6.83
CA GLU A 74 -10.87 12.50 7.42
C GLU A 74 -11.62 13.40 8.40
N ALA A 75 -10.91 14.14 9.25
CA ALA A 75 -11.52 15.10 10.18
C ALA A 75 -12.20 16.27 9.45
N ALA A 76 -11.58 16.82 8.40
CA ALA A 76 -12.16 17.89 7.61
C ALA A 76 -13.44 17.44 6.88
N LEU A 77 -13.39 16.27 6.23
CA LEU A 77 -14.56 15.64 5.59
C LEU A 77 -15.65 15.32 6.62
N HIS A 78 -15.28 14.94 7.84
CA HIS A 78 -16.23 14.72 8.91
C HIS A 78 -16.95 16.00 9.32
N ASN A 79 -16.22 17.10 9.47
CA ASN A 79 -16.77 18.39 9.88
C ASN A 79 -17.65 19.04 8.80
N ALA A 80 -17.33 18.82 7.52
CA ALA A 80 -18.11 19.32 6.40
C ALA A 80 -19.55 18.75 6.34
N ASN A 81 -19.81 17.58 6.96
CA ASN A 81 -21.14 16.96 6.99
C ASN A 81 -21.80 16.87 5.60
N MET A 82 -21.05 16.40 4.60
CA MET A 82 -21.53 16.29 3.23
C MET A 82 -22.52 15.13 3.09
N PHE A 83 -23.80 15.45 2.89
CA PHE A 83 -24.87 14.48 2.67
C PHE A 83 -25.62 14.76 1.37
N LEU A 84 -25.91 13.71 0.62
CA LEU A 84 -26.73 13.74 -0.57
C LEU A 84 -28.11 13.16 -0.29
N LYS A 85 -29.16 13.87 -0.70
CA LYS A 85 -30.51 13.32 -0.70
C LYS A 85 -30.76 12.53 -1.99
N MET A 86 -30.93 11.23 -1.86
CA MET A 86 -31.26 10.33 -2.97
C MET A 86 -32.70 10.52 -3.45
N PRO A 87 -33.02 10.17 -4.71
CA PRO A 87 -34.37 10.34 -5.28
C PRO A 87 -35.48 9.64 -4.47
N HIS A 88 -35.17 8.54 -3.81
CA HIS A 88 -36.07 7.76 -2.94
C HIS A 88 -36.24 8.38 -1.53
N GLY A 89 -35.56 9.49 -1.23
CA GLY A 89 -35.64 10.21 0.04
C GLY A 89 -34.64 9.79 1.12
N GLN A 90 -33.80 8.78 0.84
CA GLN A 90 -32.69 8.39 1.71
C GLN A 90 -31.55 9.40 1.64
N TRP A 91 -30.85 9.61 2.75
CA TRP A 91 -29.67 10.47 2.81
C TRP A 91 -28.42 9.62 2.87
N GLU A 92 -27.50 9.87 1.95
CA GLU A 92 -26.24 9.16 1.85
C GLU A 92 -25.07 10.10 2.15
N ARG A 93 -24.10 9.61 2.91
CA ARG A 93 -22.91 10.39 3.28
C ARG A 93 -21.88 10.33 2.16
N ILE A 94 -21.30 11.48 1.83
CA ILE A 94 -20.18 11.58 0.91
C ILE A 94 -18.90 11.84 1.72
N GLY A 95 -17.85 11.05 1.46
CA GLY A 95 -16.55 11.18 2.10
C GLY A 95 -16.40 10.62 3.52
N GLY A 96 -15.14 10.49 3.95
CA GLY A 96 -14.73 9.84 5.20
C GLY A 96 -14.78 8.30 5.15
N ASP A 97 -14.36 7.63 6.23
CA ASP A 97 -14.22 6.17 6.31
C ASP A 97 -15.51 5.36 6.05
N LYS A 98 -16.67 5.97 6.25
CA LYS A 98 -17.99 5.35 6.10
C LYS A 98 -18.84 5.97 5.00
N GLY A 99 -18.31 6.96 4.28
CA GLY A 99 -19.01 7.62 3.19
C GLY A 99 -18.55 7.13 1.83
N TYR A 100 -19.30 7.48 0.79
CA TYR A 100 -18.93 7.18 -0.58
C TYR A 100 -18.02 8.28 -1.12
N HIS A 101 -17.03 7.90 -1.92
CA HIS A 101 -16.34 8.85 -2.78
C HIS A 101 -17.31 9.33 -3.89
N PRO A 102 -17.30 10.63 -4.27
CA PRO A 102 -18.24 11.17 -5.26
C PRO A 102 -18.44 10.35 -6.56
N GLU A 103 -17.39 9.80 -7.18
CA GLU A 103 -17.53 8.98 -8.40
C GLU A 103 -18.31 7.68 -8.16
N ASN A 104 -18.17 7.07 -6.98
CA ASN A 104 -18.94 5.88 -6.63
C ASN A 104 -20.43 6.21 -6.46
N MET A 105 -20.74 7.41 -5.96
CA MET A 105 -22.12 7.87 -5.82
C MET A 105 -22.78 8.12 -7.19
N LEU A 106 -22.06 8.69 -8.15
CA LEU A 106 -22.55 8.84 -9.52
C LEU A 106 -22.88 7.48 -10.16
N ARG A 107 -22.03 6.48 -9.94
CA ARG A 107 -22.27 5.11 -10.43
C ARG A 107 -23.55 4.52 -9.84
N ILE A 108 -23.69 4.57 -8.51
CA ILE A 108 -24.89 4.08 -7.79
C ILE A 108 -26.15 4.80 -8.30
N LEU A 109 -26.06 6.11 -8.52
CA LEU A 109 -27.18 6.90 -9.01
C LEU A 109 -27.62 6.47 -10.41
N ASN A 110 -26.68 6.21 -11.33
CA ASN A 110 -27.00 5.76 -12.68
C ASN A 110 -27.60 4.34 -12.70
N GLU A 111 -27.08 3.44 -11.86
CA GLU A 111 -27.62 2.08 -11.70
C GLU A 111 -29.04 2.11 -11.12
N GLY A 112 -29.28 2.92 -10.08
CA GLY A 112 -30.60 3.12 -9.48
C GLY A 112 -31.60 3.73 -10.46
N GLU A 113 -31.17 4.70 -11.27
CA GLU A 113 -32.01 5.36 -12.27
C GLU A 113 -32.55 4.34 -13.29
N ALA A 114 -31.70 3.45 -13.79
CA ALA A 114 -32.10 2.42 -14.74
C ALA A 114 -33.15 1.47 -14.15
N LEU A 115 -32.97 1.06 -12.89
CA LEU A 115 -33.89 0.19 -12.15
C LEU A 115 -35.24 0.88 -11.93
N ASP A 116 -35.24 2.13 -11.48
CA ASP A 116 -36.46 2.90 -11.25
C ASP A 116 -37.25 3.13 -12.55
N PHE A 117 -36.57 3.40 -13.67
CA PHE A 117 -37.23 3.54 -14.96
C PHE A 117 -37.84 2.25 -15.50
N ALA A 118 -37.21 1.10 -15.22
CA ALA A 118 -37.76 -0.20 -15.53
C ALA A 118 -39.03 -0.48 -14.70
N ALA A 119 -38.98 -0.20 -13.39
CA ALA A 119 -40.10 -0.41 -12.48
C ALA A 119 -41.32 0.49 -12.78
N LEU A 120 -41.10 1.73 -13.23
CA LEU A 120 -42.17 2.68 -13.52
C LEU A 120 -43.01 2.34 -14.76
N GLY A 121 -42.54 1.46 -15.66
CA GLY A 121 -43.24 1.12 -16.90
C GLY A 121 -43.58 2.35 -17.74
N SER A 122 -44.69 2.36 -18.48
CA SER A 122 -45.06 3.45 -19.42
C SER A 122 -45.63 4.74 -18.78
N LYS A 123 -45.60 4.90 -17.44
CA LYS A 123 -46.19 6.05 -16.74
C LYS A 123 -45.41 7.35 -17.00
N ALA A 124 -45.76 8.07 -18.05
CA ALA A 124 -45.04 9.26 -18.53
C ALA A 124 -44.85 10.35 -17.46
N GLY A 125 -45.88 10.69 -16.68
CA GLY A 125 -45.79 11.70 -15.63
C GLY A 125 -44.86 11.31 -14.48
N ALA A 126 -44.89 10.04 -14.06
CA ALA A 126 -43.99 9.51 -13.03
C ALA A 126 -42.53 9.49 -13.52
N ARG A 127 -42.31 9.08 -14.78
CA ARG A 127 -40.98 9.13 -15.41
C ARG A 127 -40.43 10.55 -15.49
N ALA A 128 -41.25 11.53 -15.87
CA ALA A 128 -40.82 12.93 -15.96
C ALA A 128 -40.41 13.49 -14.58
N LYS A 129 -41.18 13.18 -13.52
CA LYS A 129 -40.84 13.55 -12.14
C LYS A 129 -39.52 12.89 -11.71
N MET A 130 -39.34 11.60 -12.01
CA MET A 130 -38.13 10.86 -11.63
C MET A 130 -36.88 11.40 -12.33
N ARG A 131 -36.95 11.69 -13.64
CA ARG A 131 -35.84 12.33 -14.38
C ARG A 131 -35.36 13.62 -13.73
N ARG A 132 -36.30 14.47 -13.29
CA ARG A 132 -35.96 15.74 -12.62
C ARG A 132 -35.29 15.50 -11.27
N ALA A 133 -35.73 14.50 -10.51
CA ALA A 133 -35.11 14.14 -9.24
C ALA A 133 -33.66 13.67 -9.44
N TYR A 134 -33.44 12.72 -10.35
CA TYR A 134 -32.10 12.23 -10.69
C TYR A 134 -31.19 13.31 -11.27
N ALA A 135 -31.72 14.19 -12.14
CA ALA A 135 -30.96 15.34 -12.67
C ALA A 135 -30.52 16.29 -11.54
N ARG A 136 -31.38 16.55 -10.57
CA ARG A 136 -31.03 17.36 -9.40
C ARG A 136 -29.97 16.68 -8.54
N CYS A 137 -30.11 15.38 -8.25
CA CYS A 137 -29.08 14.65 -7.51
C CYS A 137 -27.71 14.69 -8.21
N ARG A 138 -27.65 14.62 -9.55
CA ARG A 138 -26.38 14.78 -10.29
C ARG A 138 -25.78 16.17 -10.13
N GLN A 139 -26.61 17.22 -10.13
CA GLN A 139 -26.14 18.58 -9.86
C GLN A 139 -25.61 18.73 -8.44
N ASP A 140 -26.32 18.17 -7.46
CA ASP A 140 -25.91 18.18 -6.06
C ASP A 140 -24.59 17.40 -5.87
N ILE A 141 -24.42 16.24 -6.53
CA ILE A 141 -23.14 15.50 -6.51
C ILE A 141 -22.02 16.34 -7.12
N ALA A 142 -22.24 17.02 -8.24
CA ALA A 142 -21.21 17.87 -8.84
C ALA A 142 -20.76 18.98 -7.89
N ALA A 143 -21.70 19.62 -7.17
CA ALA A 143 -21.38 20.62 -6.16
C ALA A 143 -20.60 20.03 -4.97
N LEU A 144 -21.05 18.88 -4.46
CA LEU A 144 -20.36 18.17 -3.37
C LEU A 144 -18.99 17.62 -3.79
N THR A 145 -18.79 17.33 -5.07
CA THR A 145 -17.48 16.92 -5.62
C THR A 145 -16.50 18.08 -5.54
N LEU A 146 -16.92 19.29 -5.95
CA LEU A 146 -16.08 20.49 -5.83
C LEU A 146 -15.73 20.80 -4.37
N GLU A 147 -16.67 20.61 -3.45
CA GLU A 147 -16.42 20.79 -2.01
C GLU A 147 -15.45 19.73 -1.48
N TYR A 148 -15.61 18.46 -1.88
CA TYR A 148 -14.69 17.37 -1.55
C TYR A 148 -13.28 17.67 -2.03
N GLU A 149 -13.11 18.08 -3.29
CA GLU A 149 -11.82 18.46 -3.88
C GLU A 149 -11.21 19.68 -3.18
N ALA A 150 -12.04 20.67 -2.82
CA ALA A 150 -11.58 21.83 -2.06
C ALA A 150 -11.04 21.42 -0.68
N ILE A 151 -11.69 20.47 0.00
CA ILE A 151 -11.22 19.92 1.27
C ILE A 151 -9.90 19.17 1.08
N GLU A 152 -9.78 18.34 0.04
CA GLU A 152 -8.51 17.66 -0.26
C GLU A 152 -7.38 18.66 -0.48
N ASN A 153 -7.60 19.69 -1.30
CA ASN A 153 -6.63 20.72 -1.61
C ASN A 153 -6.30 21.65 -0.42
N ALA A 154 -7.22 21.78 0.54
CA ALA A 154 -6.98 22.51 1.77
C ALA A 154 -6.11 21.75 2.79
N THR A 155 -5.97 20.42 2.61
CA THR A 155 -5.09 19.57 3.43
C THR A 155 -3.78 19.26 2.71
N ASP A 156 -2.79 18.76 3.45
CA ASP A 156 -1.53 18.26 2.85
C ASP A 156 -1.71 16.94 2.05
N TRP A 157 -2.94 16.47 1.87
CA TRP A 157 -3.27 15.18 1.27
C TRP A 157 -2.63 14.95 -0.12
N PRO A 158 -2.75 15.86 -1.11
CA PRO A 158 -2.18 15.62 -2.44
C PRO A 158 -0.65 15.47 -2.39
N HIS A 159 0.01 16.33 -1.62
CA HIS A 159 1.47 16.32 -1.47
C HIS A 159 1.94 15.07 -0.72
N ALA A 160 1.22 14.64 0.31
CA ALA A 160 1.53 13.44 1.06
C ALA A 160 1.37 12.18 0.21
N VAL A 161 0.34 12.11 -0.64
CA VAL A 161 0.15 11.02 -1.61
C VAL A 161 1.30 10.96 -2.62
N GLU A 162 1.65 12.10 -3.22
CA GLU A 162 2.75 12.16 -4.19
C GLU A 162 4.10 11.77 -3.58
N PHE A 163 4.37 12.26 -2.36
CA PHE A 163 5.59 11.94 -1.63
C PHE A 163 5.67 10.45 -1.29
N ASP A 164 4.57 9.86 -0.82
CA ASP A 164 4.50 8.43 -0.52
C ASP A 164 4.69 7.56 -1.76
N MET A 165 4.04 7.91 -2.88
CA MET A 165 4.25 7.22 -4.16
C MET A 165 5.70 7.32 -4.66
N ALA A 166 6.36 8.47 -4.47
CA ALA A 166 7.77 8.64 -4.83
C ALA A 166 8.69 7.80 -3.94
N ALA A 167 8.45 7.78 -2.63
CA ALA A 167 9.21 7.02 -1.65
C ALA A 167 9.07 5.50 -1.88
N ASP A 168 7.85 5.00 -2.10
CA ASP A 168 7.59 3.59 -2.43
C ASP A 168 8.30 3.17 -3.72
N ARG A 169 8.27 3.99 -4.77
CA ARG A 169 9.01 3.71 -6.02
C ARG A 169 10.52 3.63 -5.80
N ARG A 170 11.09 4.57 -5.04
CA ARG A 170 12.53 4.54 -4.69
C ARG A 170 12.86 3.28 -3.90
N PHE A 171 12.05 2.95 -2.91
CA PHE A 171 12.23 1.76 -2.08
C PHE A 171 12.18 0.46 -2.89
N ARG A 172 11.18 0.29 -3.76
CA ARG A 172 11.08 -0.90 -4.63
C ARG A 172 12.28 -1.02 -5.55
N SER A 173 12.77 0.09 -6.09
CA SER A 173 13.95 0.11 -6.96
C SER A 173 15.22 -0.31 -6.19
N ALA A 174 15.43 0.25 -5.00
CA ALA A 174 16.56 -0.11 -4.13
C ALA A 174 16.51 -1.57 -3.68
N LYS A 175 15.32 -2.05 -3.29
CA LYS A 175 15.07 -3.47 -2.98
C LYS A 175 15.44 -4.35 -4.17
N GLN A 176 14.93 -4.05 -5.36
CA GLN A 176 15.19 -4.86 -6.56
C GLN A 176 16.68 -4.89 -6.93
N ALA A 177 17.37 -3.76 -6.81
CA ALA A 177 18.81 -3.69 -7.03
C ALA A 177 19.57 -4.57 -6.03
N LEU A 178 19.20 -4.52 -4.75
CA LEU A 178 19.79 -5.35 -3.71
C LEU A 178 19.48 -6.84 -3.90
N VAL A 179 18.24 -7.22 -4.24
CA VAL A 179 17.85 -8.62 -4.56
C VAL A 179 18.65 -9.18 -5.73
N SER A 180 19.05 -8.33 -6.67
CA SER A 180 19.83 -8.75 -7.85
C SER A 180 21.30 -9.02 -7.51
N TYR A 181 21.79 -8.53 -6.37
CA TYR A 181 23.14 -8.81 -5.90
C TYR A 181 23.28 -10.30 -5.53
N ARG A 182 24.38 -10.90 -5.93
CA ARG A 182 24.75 -12.27 -5.58
C ARG A 182 26.00 -12.19 -4.71
N PRO A 183 25.88 -12.39 -3.39
CA PRO A 183 27.07 -12.48 -2.55
C PRO A 183 27.90 -13.69 -2.99
N GLU A 184 29.21 -13.55 -2.99
CA GLU A 184 30.17 -14.62 -3.30
C GLU A 184 30.93 -15.07 -2.04
N THR A 185 30.97 -14.21 -1.02
CA THR A 185 31.81 -14.43 0.16
C THR A 185 30.99 -14.40 1.46
N MET A 186 31.43 -15.15 2.48
CA MET A 186 30.80 -15.11 3.80
C MET A 186 30.76 -13.70 4.44
N PRO A 187 31.79 -12.84 4.28
CA PRO A 187 31.70 -11.44 4.68
C PRO A 187 30.57 -10.65 4.00
N GLU A 188 30.31 -10.86 2.71
CA GLU A 188 29.19 -10.23 2.00
C GLU A 188 27.84 -10.73 2.52
N VAL A 189 27.71 -12.04 2.76
CA VAL A 189 26.51 -12.62 3.39
C VAL A 189 26.26 -11.99 4.76
N ALA A 190 27.28 -11.84 5.58
CA ALA A 190 27.17 -11.19 6.90
C ALA A 190 26.82 -9.70 6.79
N ALA A 191 27.34 -8.98 5.79
CA ALA A 191 26.98 -7.58 5.54
C ALA A 191 25.51 -7.44 5.10
N LEU A 192 25.05 -8.29 4.18
CA LEU A 192 23.66 -8.36 3.74
C LEU A 192 22.71 -8.60 4.90
N LEU A 193 22.97 -9.63 5.71
CA LEU A 193 22.13 -9.97 6.85
C LEU A 193 22.03 -8.82 7.86
N ARG A 194 23.15 -8.17 8.19
CA ARG A 194 23.15 -7.01 9.09
C ARG A 194 22.34 -5.84 8.54
N GLY A 195 22.61 -5.43 7.30
CA GLY A 195 21.89 -4.30 6.68
C GLY A 195 20.40 -4.55 6.52
N VAL A 196 19.98 -5.79 6.25
CA VAL A 196 18.55 -6.16 6.19
C VAL A 196 17.91 -6.14 7.58
N SER A 197 18.63 -6.59 8.60
CA SER A 197 18.13 -6.54 9.99
C SER A 197 18.00 -5.13 10.53
N GLU A 198 18.88 -4.20 10.12
CA GLU A 198 18.76 -2.78 10.46
C GLU A 198 17.48 -2.16 9.88
N VAL A 199 17.02 -2.67 8.74
CA VAL A 199 15.74 -2.29 8.10
C VAL A 199 14.53 -3.08 8.66
N GLY A 200 14.77 -4.15 9.42
CA GLY A 200 13.75 -5.01 10.03
C GLY A 200 12.62 -4.28 10.80
N PRO A 201 12.91 -3.22 11.58
CA PRO A 201 11.88 -2.42 12.24
C PRO A 201 10.91 -1.70 11.29
N TYR A 202 11.28 -1.55 10.01
CA TYR A 202 10.52 -0.80 9.00
C TYR A 202 9.60 -1.68 8.15
N VAL A 203 9.63 -3.00 8.33
CA VAL A 203 8.87 -3.98 7.51
C VAL A 203 7.34 -3.78 7.58
N GLY A 204 6.84 -3.15 8.65
CA GLY A 204 5.41 -2.77 8.75
C GLY A 204 5.00 -1.59 7.86
N PHE A 205 5.95 -0.82 7.35
CA PHE A 205 5.73 0.38 6.52
C PHE A 205 6.12 0.14 5.07
N CYS A 206 7.15 -0.67 4.84
CA CYS A 206 7.64 -0.99 3.51
C CYS A 206 7.84 -2.51 3.41
N ASN A 207 7.31 -3.15 2.36
CA ASN A 207 7.43 -4.60 2.15
C ASN A 207 8.90 -4.98 1.83
N GLY A 208 9.74 -4.99 2.87
CA GLY A 208 11.18 -5.19 2.78
C GLY A 208 11.61 -6.54 2.23
N LEU A 209 12.90 -6.81 2.28
CA LEU A 209 13.46 -8.10 1.87
C LEU A 209 12.83 -9.24 2.67
N THR A 210 12.20 -10.16 1.96
CA THR A 210 11.57 -11.33 2.54
C THR A 210 12.60 -12.43 2.78
N VAL A 211 12.26 -13.42 3.61
CA VAL A 211 13.08 -14.62 3.81
C VAL A 211 13.33 -15.34 2.47
N ARG A 212 12.36 -15.29 1.55
CA ARG A 212 12.51 -15.85 0.21
C ARG A 212 13.53 -15.07 -0.62
N ASP A 213 13.44 -13.74 -0.62
CA ASP A 213 14.39 -12.88 -1.33
C ASP A 213 15.83 -13.18 -0.87
N LEU A 214 16.03 -13.30 0.44
CA LEU A 214 17.33 -13.67 1.03
C LEU A 214 17.79 -15.09 0.62
N ALA A 215 16.88 -16.07 0.63
CA ALA A 215 17.21 -17.43 0.19
C ALA A 215 17.64 -17.47 -1.28
N ASP A 216 16.91 -16.77 -2.15
CA ASP A 216 17.21 -16.70 -3.59
C ASP A 216 18.55 -15.99 -3.85
N MET A 217 18.91 -15.00 -3.03
CA MET A 217 20.23 -14.35 -3.08
C MET A 217 21.37 -15.29 -2.65
N LEU A 218 21.16 -16.12 -1.61
CA LEU A 218 22.20 -16.97 -1.04
C LEU A 218 22.37 -18.33 -1.74
N ASP A 219 21.40 -18.78 -2.53
CA ASP A 219 21.48 -20.07 -3.24
C ASP A 219 22.70 -20.14 -4.20
N GLY A 220 23.29 -19.01 -4.61
CA GLY A 220 24.52 -18.94 -5.40
C GLY A 220 25.84 -19.20 -4.64
N VAL A 221 25.87 -19.05 -3.30
CA VAL A 221 27.07 -19.27 -2.46
C VAL A 221 27.28 -20.76 -2.14
N SER A 222 26.30 -21.60 -2.47
CA SER A 222 26.24 -23.01 -2.06
C SER A 222 26.88 -23.99 -3.07
N GLN A 223 27.55 -23.47 -4.11
CA GLN A 223 28.27 -24.23 -5.15
C GLN A 223 29.76 -23.96 -5.05
#